data_AF-A0A060CGR2-F1
#
_entry.id   AF-A0A060CGR2-F1
#
_cell.length_a   1.000
_cell.length_b   1.000
_cell.length_c   1.000
_cell.angle_alpha   90.00
_cell.angle_beta   90.00
_cell.angle_gamma   90.00
#
_symmetry.space_group_name_H-M   'P 1'
#
loop_
_entity.id
_entity.type
_entity.pdbx_description
1 polymer ?
#
loop_
_entity_poly.entity_id
_entity_poly.type
_entity_poly.pdbx_seq_one_letter_code
_entity_poly.pdbx_strand_id
1 'polypeptide(L)'
;IKLLSGYSIIRLYGTDCQELKMSWQAMGSNQKIYLGVWNIASPDGELQDIVNAVKSNSRGWDAVHTIAIGNERVNAGEATVAQVQAAVDTSREYLNSNGYTGPIVTVDTLVAYVANPQLCEMSDYFAVNCHPYWDGGVFTW
;
A
#
# COMPACT_ATOMS: atom_id res chain seq x y z
N ILE A 1 17.46 5.83 14.33
CA ILE A 1 16.10 6.38 14.08
C ILE A 1 15.99 7.91 14.21
N LYS A 2 16.96 8.64 14.82
CA LYS A 2 16.89 10.13 14.90
C LYS A 2 16.69 10.85 13.56
N LEU A 3 17.12 10.24 12.45
CA LEU A 3 16.91 10.75 11.09
C LEU A 3 15.48 10.54 10.56
N LEU A 4 14.74 9.56 11.09
CA LEU A 4 13.40 9.22 10.64
C LEU A 4 12.29 9.87 11.47
N SER A 5 12.60 10.41 12.66
CA SER A 5 11.60 10.98 13.57
C SER A 5 10.92 12.25 13.03
N GLY A 6 11.48 12.87 11.99
CA GLY A 6 10.86 14.02 11.31
C GLY A 6 9.73 13.65 10.35
N TYR A 7 9.58 12.37 9.99
CA TYR A 7 8.55 11.91 9.05
C TYR A 7 7.35 11.36 9.80
N SER A 8 6.16 11.87 9.52
CA SER A 8 4.91 11.41 10.14
C SER A 8 4.39 10.09 9.56
N ILE A 9 4.77 9.76 8.33
CA ILE A 9 4.34 8.54 7.63
C ILE A 9 5.57 7.84 7.04
N ILE A 10 5.65 6.52 7.25
CA ILE A 10 6.70 5.66 6.70
C ILE A 10 6.03 4.61 5.80
N ARG A 11 6.50 4.44 4.57
CA ARG A 11 5.99 3.42 3.64
C ARG A 11 6.81 2.13 3.73
N LEU A 12 6.11 1.01 3.89
CA LEU A 12 6.64 -0.35 3.77
C LEU A 12 5.95 -1.05 2.59
N TYR A 13 6.63 -1.96 1.92
CA TYR A 13 6.14 -2.58 0.68
C TYR A 13 5.54 -3.98 0.84
N GLY A 14 5.68 -4.58 2.03
CA GLY A 14 5.13 -5.90 2.35
C GLY A 14 5.19 -6.18 3.85
N THR A 15 4.85 -7.41 4.22
CA THR A 15 4.88 -7.91 5.61
C THR A 15 6.08 -8.81 5.91
N ASP A 16 6.95 -9.04 4.92
CA ASP A 16 8.03 -10.01 4.96
C ASP A 16 9.10 -9.69 6.02
N CYS A 17 9.91 -10.71 6.33
CA CYS A 17 11.16 -10.58 7.09
C CYS A 17 11.07 -9.85 8.44
N GLN A 18 9.90 -9.87 9.09
CA GLN A 18 9.63 -9.13 10.33
C GLN A 18 9.76 -7.60 10.20
N GLU A 19 9.82 -7.07 8.97
CA GLU A 19 9.98 -5.64 8.71
C GLU A 19 8.91 -4.81 9.41
N LEU A 20 7.69 -5.31 9.35
CA LEU A 20 6.53 -4.70 9.95
C LEU A 20 6.65 -4.61 11.49
N LYS A 21 7.06 -5.70 12.13
CA LYS A 21 7.29 -5.76 13.58
C LYS A 21 8.43 -4.83 14.02
N MET A 22 9.57 -4.88 13.32
CA MET A 22 10.73 -4.05 13.63
C MET A 22 10.42 -2.56 13.43
N SER A 23 9.69 -2.22 12.37
CA SER A 23 9.26 -0.84 12.10
C SER A 23 8.37 -0.31 13.22
N TRP A 24 7.41 -1.08 13.71
CA TRP A 24 6.57 -0.64 14.83
C TRP A 24 7.35 -0.39 16.12
N GLN A 25 8.34 -1.22 16.44
CA GLN A 25 9.19 -1.02 17.61
C GLN A 25 10.08 0.23 17.48
N ALA A 26 10.44 0.58 16.25
CA ALA A 26 11.28 1.72 15.94
C ALA A 26 10.53 3.06 15.86
N MET A 27 9.23 3.04 15.53
CA MET A 27 8.45 4.24 15.29
C MET A 27 8.11 5.03 16.57
N GLY A 28 8.15 6.35 16.46
CA GLY A 28 7.59 7.25 17.46
C GLY A 28 6.06 7.18 17.51
N SER A 29 5.49 7.64 18.64
CA SER A 29 4.03 7.64 18.87
C SER A 29 3.22 8.41 17.82
N ASN A 30 3.84 9.40 17.18
CA ASN A 30 3.19 10.28 16.19
C ASN A 30 3.34 9.78 14.74
N GLN A 31 4.07 8.69 14.52
CA GLN A 31 4.31 8.14 13.18
C GLN A 31 3.27 7.08 12.83
N LYS A 32 2.89 6.99 11.55
CA LYS A 32 2.00 5.96 11.01
C LYS A 32 2.67 5.22 9.86
N ILE A 33 2.20 4.01 9.56
CA ILE A 33 2.69 3.20 8.45
C ILE A 33 1.75 3.26 7.26
N TYR A 34 2.31 3.45 6.07
CA TYR A 34 1.69 3.12 4.79
C TYR A 34 2.15 1.72 4.41
N LEU A 35 1.25 0.74 4.46
CA LEU A 35 1.58 -0.68 4.27
C LEU A 35 1.28 -1.15 2.85
N GLY A 36 2.17 -1.94 2.27
CA GLY A 36 1.94 -2.64 1.02
C GLY A 36 1.48 -4.06 1.25
N VAL A 37 0.59 -4.53 0.38
CA VAL A 37 0.32 -5.94 0.10
C VAL A 37 0.88 -6.21 -1.30
N TRP A 38 1.92 -7.04 -1.40
CA TRP A 38 2.66 -7.23 -2.63
C TRP A 38 1.96 -8.21 -3.57
N ASN A 39 1.56 -9.38 -3.06
CA ASN A 39 0.99 -10.47 -3.83
C ASN A 39 -0.52 -10.30 -4.04
N ILE A 40 -0.90 -9.60 -5.11
CA ILE A 40 -2.32 -9.40 -5.44
C ILE A 40 -3.03 -10.67 -5.92
N ALA A 41 -2.30 -11.71 -6.33
CA ALA A 41 -2.89 -12.98 -6.77
C ALA A 41 -3.33 -13.86 -5.60
N SER A 42 -2.72 -13.66 -4.42
CA SER A 42 -3.08 -14.34 -3.18
C SER A 42 -2.75 -13.44 -1.98
N PRO A 43 -3.58 -12.40 -1.72
CA PRO A 43 -3.29 -11.39 -0.70
C PRO A 43 -3.55 -11.88 0.72
N ASP A 44 -4.27 -13.00 0.89
CA ASP A 44 -4.81 -13.45 2.18
C ASP A 44 -3.76 -13.60 3.29
N GLY A 45 -2.58 -14.14 2.94
CA GLY A 45 -1.49 -14.33 3.91
C GLY A 45 -0.94 -13.00 4.44
N GLU A 46 -0.66 -12.06 3.53
CA GLU A 46 -0.15 -10.73 3.90
C GLU A 46 -1.21 -9.94 4.67
N LEU A 47 -2.48 -10.01 4.26
CA LEU A 47 -3.59 -9.38 4.97
C LEU A 47 -3.74 -9.92 6.40
N GLN A 48 -3.63 -11.25 6.56
CA GLN A 48 -3.65 -11.88 7.87
C GLN A 48 -2.47 -11.42 8.74
N ASP A 49 -1.27 -11.32 8.16
CA ASP A 49 -0.08 -10.81 8.86
C ASP A 49 -0.27 -9.37 9.33
N ILE A 50 -0.82 -8.50 8.49
CA ILE A 50 -1.16 -7.11 8.86
C ILE A 50 -2.11 -7.10 10.06
N VAL A 51 -3.22 -7.84 9.98
CA VAL A 51 -4.22 -7.91 11.06
C VAL A 51 -3.62 -8.44 12.35
N ASN A 52 -2.83 -9.51 12.29
CA ASN A 52 -2.16 -10.09 13.46
C ASN A 52 -1.21 -9.08 14.11
N ALA A 53 -0.42 -8.40 13.30
CA ALA A 53 0.58 -7.49 13.79
C ALA A 53 -0.05 -6.20 14.36
N VAL A 54 -1.15 -5.72 13.77
CA VAL A 54 -1.99 -4.66 14.34
C VAL A 54 -2.60 -5.07 15.68
N LYS A 55 -3.16 -6.28 15.80
CA LYS A 55 -3.71 -6.80 17.06
C LYS A 55 -2.65 -6.93 18.15
N SER A 56 -1.38 -7.18 17.77
CA SER A 56 -0.25 -7.26 18.71
C SER A 56 0.31 -5.90 19.14
N ASN A 57 -0.09 -4.81 18.47
CA ASN A 57 0.37 -3.46 18.73
C ASN A 57 -0.64 -2.70 19.61
N SER A 58 -0.17 -2.02 20.65
CA SER A 58 -1.01 -1.21 21.55
C SER A 58 -1.75 -0.06 20.86
N ARG A 59 -1.25 0.42 19.71
CA ARG A 59 -1.90 1.47 18.91
C ARG A 59 -2.94 0.95 17.93
N GLY A 60 -3.02 -0.36 17.70
CA GLY A 60 -3.98 -0.94 16.75
C GLY A 60 -3.93 -0.28 15.37
N TRP A 61 -5.10 -0.10 14.76
CA TRP A 61 -5.26 0.54 13.45
C TRP A 61 -4.82 2.02 13.43
N ASP A 62 -4.72 2.70 14.58
CA ASP A 62 -4.25 4.09 14.63
C ASP A 62 -2.79 4.24 14.23
N ALA A 63 -2.02 3.15 14.24
CA ALA A 63 -0.65 3.12 13.73
C ALA A 63 -0.57 2.93 12.20
N VAL A 64 -1.68 2.68 11.52
CA VAL A 64 -1.76 2.48 10.07
C VAL A 64 -2.41 3.72 9.44
N HIS A 65 -1.77 4.26 8.41
CA HIS A 65 -2.31 5.35 7.62
C HIS A 65 -3.08 4.79 6.41
N THR A 66 -2.39 4.06 5.53
CA THR A 66 -2.94 3.53 4.27
C THR A 66 -2.52 2.07 4.10
N ILE A 67 -3.34 1.27 3.43
CA ILE A 67 -2.95 -0.03 2.90
C ILE A 67 -3.02 0.01 1.35
N ALA A 68 -1.90 -0.27 0.70
CA ALA A 68 -1.77 -0.33 -0.76
C ALA A 68 -1.76 -1.77 -1.26
N ILE A 69 -2.66 -2.08 -2.17
CA ILE A 69 -2.81 -3.41 -2.78
C ILE A 69 -2.09 -3.41 -4.13
N GLY A 70 -0.96 -4.10 -4.17
CA GLY A 70 -0.04 -4.12 -5.30
C GLY A 70 0.85 -2.89 -5.39
N ASN A 71 1.87 -2.99 -6.24
CA ASN A 71 2.74 -1.89 -6.62
C ASN A 71 3.23 -2.14 -8.06
N GLU A 72 2.80 -1.30 -8.98
CA GLU A 72 3.20 -1.27 -10.40
C GLU A 72 2.88 -2.53 -11.21
N ARG A 73 1.81 -3.25 -10.84
CA ARG A 73 1.48 -4.55 -11.46
C ARG A 73 1.02 -4.41 -12.90
N VAL A 74 0.30 -3.33 -13.23
CA VAL A 74 -0.14 -3.08 -14.60
C VAL A 74 1.03 -2.60 -15.45
N ASN A 75 1.84 -1.66 -14.95
CA ASN A 75 3.05 -1.22 -15.65
C ASN A 75 4.03 -2.37 -15.92
N ALA A 76 4.21 -3.29 -14.96
CA ALA A 76 5.07 -4.46 -15.13
C ALA A 76 4.52 -5.50 -16.14
N GLY A 77 3.25 -5.36 -16.57
CA GLY A 77 2.57 -6.35 -17.40
C GLY A 77 2.26 -7.66 -16.66
N GLU A 78 2.34 -7.64 -15.32
CA GLU A 78 2.16 -8.81 -14.46
C GLU A 78 0.70 -9.01 -14.02
N ALA A 79 -0.13 -7.98 -14.16
CA ALA A 79 -1.56 -8.08 -13.92
C ALA A 79 -2.37 -7.16 -14.82
N THR A 80 -3.60 -7.59 -15.10
CA THR A 80 -4.63 -6.75 -15.72
C THR A 80 -5.29 -5.85 -14.67
N VAL A 81 -5.87 -4.74 -15.11
CA VAL A 81 -6.68 -3.85 -14.26
C VAL A 81 -7.77 -4.61 -13.50
N ALA A 82 -8.41 -5.59 -14.14
CA ALA A 82 -9.46 -6.39 -13.51
C ALA A 82 -8.93 -7.28 -12.37
N GLN A 83 -7.71 -7.83 -12.52
CA GLN A 83 -7.07 -8.59 -11.44
C GLN A 83 -6.70 -7.68 -10.26
N VAL A 84 -6.24 -6.45 -10.54
CA VAL A 84 -5.97 -5.46 -9.49
C VAL A 84 -7.27 -5.07 -8.76
N GLN A 85 -8.35 -4.80 -9.50
CA GLN A 85 -9.67 -4.49 -8.92
C GLN A 85 -10.14 -5.62 -7.99
N ALA A 86 -10.10 -6.87 -8.45
CA ALA A 86 -10.53 -8.02 -7.65
C ALA A 86 -9.70 -8.16 -6.36
N ALA A 87 -8.39 -7.92 -6.43
CA ALA A 87 -7.53 -7.94 -5.26
C ALA A 87 -7.85 -6.79 -4.28
N VAL A 88 -8.12 -5.57 -4.80
CA VAL A 88 -8.52 -4.42 -3.99
C VAL A 88 -9.84 -4.70 -3.27
N ASP A 89 -10.84 -5.22 -3.98
CA ASP A 89 -12.17 -5.53 -3.41
C ASP A 89 -12.07 -6.61 -2.32
N THR A 90 -11.34 -7.69 -2.59
CA THR A 90 -11.09 -8.78 -1.63
C THR A 90 -10.39 -8.25 -0.39
N SER A 91 -9.34 -7.44 -0.57
CA SER A 91 -8.60 -6.84 0.54
C SER A 91 -9.46 -5.88 1.33
N ARG A 92 -10.28 -5.07 0.66
CA ARG A 92 -11.19 -4.10 1.28
C ARG A 92 -12.22 -4.80 2.15
N GLU A 93 -12.87 -5.85 1.65
CA GLU A 93 -13.81 -6.65 2.44
C GLU A 93 -13.13 -7.23 3.69
N TYR A 94 -11.98 -7.87 3.52
CA TYR A 94 -11.24 -8.48 4.62
C TYR A 94 -10.80 -7.47 5.69
N LEU A 95 -10.20 -6.35 5.27
CA LEU A 95 -9.70 -5.31 6.18
C LEU A 95 -10.83 -4.61 6.92
N ASN A 96 -11.93 -4.29 6.23
CA ASN A 96 -13.12 -3.69 6.85
C ASN A 96 -13.73 -4.63 7.89
N SER A 97 -13.84 -5.93 7.59
CA SER A 97 -14.34 -6.93 8.56
C SER A 97 -13.45 -7.09 9.79
N ASN A 98 -12.17 -6.70 9.70
CA ASN A 98 -11.21 -6.67 10.80
C ASN A 98 -11.06 -5.27 11.44
N GLY A 99 -11.95 -4.33 11.11
CA GLY A 99 -12.08 -3.03 11.76
C GLY A 99 -11.15 -1.93 11.22
N TYR A 100 -10.47 -2.16 10.09
CA TYR A 100 -9.75 -1.09 9.41
C TYR A 100 -10.74 -0.17 8.71
N THR A 101 -10.55 1.14 8.85
CA THR A 101 -11.40 2.18 8.25
C THR A 101 -10.59 3.25 7.51
N GLY A 102 -9.27 3.04 7.41
CA GLY A 102 -8.38 3.95 6.72
C GLY A 102 -8.38 3.71 5.20
N PRO A 103 -7.67 4.57 4.45
CA PRO A 103 -7.58 4.46 3.00
C PRO A 103 -6.98 3.14 2.49
N ILE A 104 -7.65 2.58 1.49
CA ILE A 104 -7.19 1.47 0.67
C ILE A 104 -7.00 1.97 -0.75
N VAL A 105 -5.82 1.71 -1.31
CA VAL A 105 -5.44 2.17 -2.66
C VAL A 105 -4.75 1.05 -3.42
N THR A 106 -4.63 1.19 -4.73
CA THR A 106 -3.59 0.52 -5.51
C THR A 106 -2.53 1.54 -5.91
N VAL A 107 -1.31 1.08 -6.20
CA VAL A 107 -0.20 1.95 -6.63
C VAL A 107 0.31 1.47 -7.97
N ASP A 108 0.42 2.38 -8.93
CA ASP A 108 1.03 2.15 -10.23
C ASP A 108 1.73 3.42 -10.74
N THR A 109 2.42 3.31 -11.87
CA THR A 109 3.12 4.44 -12.49
C THR A 109 2.15 5.42 -13.12
N LEU A 110 2.57 6.68 -13.27
CA LEU A 110 1.79 7.68 -14.00
C LEU A 110 1.38 7.21 -15.40
N VAL A 111 2.29 6.55 -16.13
CA VAL A 111 2.01 6.01 -17.47
C VAL A 111 0.91 4.96 -17.44
N ALA A 112 0.93 4.04 -16.46
CA ALA A 112 -0.11 3.04 -16.31
C ALA A 112 -1.47 3.65 -15.96
N TYR A 113 -1.50 4.67 -15.09
CA TYR A 113 -2.73 5.41 -14.75
C TYR A 113 -3.32 6.16 -15.95
N VAL A 114 -2.48 6.82 -16.76
CA VAL A 114 -2.93 7.51 -17.97
C VAL A 114 -3.48 6.51 -19.01
N ALA A 115 -2.81 5.38 -19.18
CA ALA A 115 -3.23 4.34 -20.11
C ALA A 115 -4.47 3.54 -19.63
N ASN A 116 -4.70 3.48 -18.32
CA ASN A 116 -5.77 2.69 -17.70
C ASN A 116 -6.51 3.52 -16.62
N PRO A 117 -7.37 4.48 -17.01
CA PRO A 117 -8.05 5.37 -16.08
C PRO A 117 -8.90 4.67 -15.01
N GLN A 118 -9.32 3.42 -15.23
CA GLN A 118 -10.05 2.63 -14.24
C GLN A 118 -9.24 2.38 -12.96
N LEU A 119 -7.90 2.44 -13.01
CA LEU A 119 -7.05 2.40 -11.80
C LEU A 119 -7.35 3.55 -10.83
N CYS A 120 -7.88 4.67 -11.31
CA CYS A 120 -8.32 5.78 -10.49
C CYS A 120 -9.58 5.44 -9.67
N GLU A 121 -10.45 4.58 -10.17
CA GLU A 121 -11.79 4.37 -9.60
C GLU A 121 -11.80 3.39 -8.42
N MET A 122 -10.74 2.59 -8.26
CA MET A 122 -10.66 1.53 -7.24
C MET A 122 -10.04 1.97 -5.91
N SER A 123 -9.41 3.14 -5.88
CA SER A 123 -8.64 3.64 -4.73
C SER A 123 -9.37 4.77 -4.01
N ASP A 124 -9.21 4.87 -2.69
CA ASP A 124 -9.79 5.97 -1.90
C ASP A 124 -9.12 7.33 -2.20
N TYR A 125 -7.89 7.30 -2.72
CA TYR A 125 -7.20 8.42 -3.37
C TYR A 125 -6.18 7.89 -4.37
N PHE A 126 -5.69 8.74 -5.27
CA PHE A 126 -4.71 8.33 -6.27
C PHE A 126 -3.31 8.24 -5.66
N ALA A 127 -2.72 7.05 -5.71
CA ALA A 127 -1.36 6.81 -5.27
C ALA A 127 -0.51 6.45 -6.49
N VAL A 128 0.19 7.45 -7.02
CA VAL A 128 0.91 7.34 -8.30
C VAL A 128 2.40 7.42 -8.06
N ASN A 129 3.16 6.47 -8.59
CA ASN A 129 4.62 6.55 -8.64
C ASN A 129 5.02 7.39 -9.86
N CYS A 130 5.69 8.52 -9.61
CA CYS A 130 6.21 9.41 -10.64
C CYS A 130 7.73 9.46 -10.53
N HIS A 131 8.43 9.13 -11.62
CA HIS A 131 9.89 9.07 -11.62
C HIS A 131 10.50 9.95 -12.73
N PRO A 132 10.54 11.29 -12.55
CA PRO A 132 11.04 12.21 -13.58
C PRO A 132 12.45 11.91 -14.08
N TYR A 133 13.30 11.29 -13.23
CA TYR A 133 14.64 10.87 -13.61
C TYR A 133 14.63 9.79 -14.73
N TRP A 134 13.65 8.88 -14.70
CA TRP A 134 13.53 7.77 -15.65
C TRP A 134 12.64 8.09 -16.87
N ASP A 135 11.97 9.24 -16.88
CA ASP A 135 11.04 9.63 -17.94
C ASP A 135 11.72 10.09 -19.23
N GLY A 136 13.06 10.20 -19.26
CA GLY A 136 13.83 10.41 -20.50
C GLY A 136 13.47 11.68 -21.28
N GLY A 137 12.79 12.65 -20.66
CA GLY A 137 12.27 13.86 -21.31
C GLY A 137 10.90 13.71 -21.98
N VAL A 138 10.21 12.58 -21.79
CA VAL A 138 8.83 12.39 -22.22
C VAL A 138 7.91 13.09 -21.22
N PHE A 139 7.29 14.18 -21.66
CA PHE A 139 6.26 14.86 -20.88
C PHE A 139 5.02 13.98 -20.79
N THR A 140 4.66 13.58 -19.57
CA THR A 140 3.49 12.73 -19.25
C THR A 140 2.20 13.55 -19.07
N TRP A 141 2.02 14.61 -19.88
CA TRP A 141 0.78 15.42 -19.91
C TRP A 141 -0.15 15.00 -21.05
#